data_AF-A0A1X1ZCE0-F1
#
_entry.id   AF-A0A1X1ZCE0-F1
#
_cell.length_a   1.000
_cell.length_b   1.000
_cell.length_c   1.000
_cell.angle_alpha   90.00
_cell.angle_beta   90.00
_cell.angle_gamma   90.00
#
_symmetry.space_group_name_H-M   'P 1'
#
loop_
_entity.id
_entity.type
_entity.pdbx_description
1 polymer ?
#
loop_
_entity_poly.entity_id
_entity_poly.type
_entity_poly.pdbx_seq_one_letter_code
_entity_poly.pdbx_strand_id
1 'polypeptide(L)'
;MPNQDVSNLIARRLGEGLTHPGDGKSGPVVLPLPMFRATTIPRAQAEHFAAQAGLPGPNVAQLTGEAIVHSVEQDGWAFIRQTELEQLREAAAGKPPPSGRMTLQFSCNVCHNRLFRLNVDVNNPAVNGPHLLEQLSKLTAGCPHTPEATA
;
A
#
# COMPACT_ATOMS: atom_id res chain seq x y z
N MET A 1 -3.21 -9.14 -13.97
CA MET A 1 -4.26 -8.37 -14.67
C MET A 1 -4.07 -6.91 -14.31
N PRO A 2 -4.19 -5.99 -15.28
CA PRO A 2 -4.06 -4.56 -15.03
C PRO A 2 -5.05 -4.07 -13.98
N ASN A 3 -4.73 -3.00 -13.25
CA ASN A 3 -5.67 -2.36 -12.32
C ASN A 3 -6.95 -1.89 -13.05
N GLN A 4 -8.01 -2.70 -12.96
CA GLN A 4 -9.24 -2.52 -13.73
C GLN A 4 -9.97 -1.23 -13.37
N ASP A 5 -9.91 -0.79 -12.10
CA ASP A 5 -10.53 0.47 -11.67
C ASP A 5 -9.91 1.66 -12.39
N VAL A 6 -8.58 1.66 -12.53
CA VAL A 6 -7.85 2.72 -13.22
C VAL A 6 -8.08 2.63 -14.73
N SER A 7 -8.09 1.43 -15.30
CA SER A 7 -8.40 1.24 -16.72
C SER A 7 -9.80 1.76 -17.06
N ASN A 8 -10.80 1.46 -16.23
CA ASN A 8 -12.17 1.96 -16.38
C ASN A 8 -12.26 3.48 -16.22
N LEU A 9 -11.51 4.05 -15.27
CA LEU A 9 -11.41 5.50 -15.08
C LEU A 9 -10.85 6.18 -16.33
N ILE A 10 -9.74 5.67 -16.87
CA ILE A 10 -9.09 6.20 -18.08
C ILE A 10 -10.05 6.08 -19.26
N ALA A 11 -10.66 4.91 -19.47
CA ALA A 11 -11.61 4.67 -20.56
C ALA A 11 -12.77 5.68 -20.55
N ARG A 12 -13.35 5.95 -19.37
CA ARG A 12 -14.40 6.97 -19.20
C ARG A 12 -13.89 8.36 -19.57
N ARG A 13 -12.71 8.74 -19.07
CA ARG A 13 -12.11 10.06 -19.32
C ARG A 13 -11.72 10.27 -20.78
N LEU A 14 -11.29 9.22 -21.48
CA LEU A 14 -11.01 9.27 -22.91
C LEU A 14 -12.26 9.63 -23.73
N GLY A 15 -13.43 9.11 -23.36
CA GLY A 15 -14.70 9.45 -24.02
C GLY A 15 -15.18 10.88 -23.72
N GLU A 16 -15.00 11.36 -22.48
CA GLU A 16 -15.40 12.70 -22.05
C GLU A 16 -14.47 13.79 -22.60
N GLY A 17 -13.17 13.53 -22.64
CA GLY A 17 -12.08 14.47 -22.93
C GLY A 17 -11.07 14.52 -21.79
N LEU A 18 -9.77 14.52 -22.12
CA LEU A 18 -8.70 14.56 -21.12
C LEU A 18 -8.30 16.00 -20.84
N THR A 19 -8.25 16.40 -19.57
CA THR A 19 -7.69 17.71 -19.19
C THR A 19 -6.16 17.63 -19.15
N HIS A 20 -5.51 18.36 -20.05
CA HIS A 20 -4.08 18.62 -20.00
C HIS A 20 -3.80 19.69 -18.92
N PRO A 21 -2.76 19.52 -18.08
CA PRO A 21 -2.45 20.47 -17.00
C PRO A 21 -2.00 21.86 -17.50
N GLY A 22 -1.72 21.98 -18.80
CA GLY A 22 -1.19 23.20 -19.42
C GLY A 22 0.33 23.23 -19.43
N ASP A 23 0.89 24.39 -19.77
CA ASP A 23 2.33 24.68 -19.79
C ASP A 23 2.80 25.44 -18.52
N GLY A 24 1.92 25.53 -17.52
CA GLY A 24 2.13 26.32 -16.31
C GLY A 24 1.84 27.82 -16.46
N LYS A 25 1.55 28.32 -17.68
CA LYS A 25 1.22 29.74 -17.95
C LYS A 25 -0.23 29.93 -18.39
N SER A 26 -0.73 29.07 -19.28
CA SER A 26 -2.04 29.22 -19.91
C SER A 26 -3.19 28.51 -19.19
N GLY A 27 -2.90 27.84 -18.07
CA GLY A 27 -3.87 27.05 -17.30
C GLY A 27 -4.25 25.71 -17.97
N PRO A 28 -5.13 24.92 -17.34
CA PRO A 28 -5.55 23.62 -17.86
C PRO A 28 -6.34 23.73 -19.17
N VAL A 29 -6.10 22.81 -20.10
CA VAL A 29 -6.77 22.76 -21.41
C VAL A 29 -7.42 21.41 -21.60
N VAL A 30 -8.71 21.37 -21.95
CA VAL A 30 -9.39 20.11 -22.28
C VAL A 30 -9.00 19.70 -23.70
N LEU A 31 -8.41 18.52 -23.84
CA LEU A 31 -8.09 17.91 -25.12
C LEU A 31 -9.34 17.19 -25.66
N PRO A 32 -9.91 17.65 -26.79
CA PRO A 32 -10.95 16.90 -27.46
C PRO A 32 -10.30 15.66 -28.09
N LEU A 33 -10.84 14.48 -27.79
CA LEU A 33 -10.40 13.22 -28.40
C LEU A 33 -11.57 12.56 -29.15
N PRO A 34 -11.92 13.06 -30.35
CA PRO A 34 -13.10 12.58 -31.10
C PRO A 34 -13.03 11.08 -31.41
N MET A 35 -11.82 10.53 -31.57
CA MET A 35 -11.60 9.11 -31.88
C MET A 35 -12.12 8.14 -30.81
N PHE A 36 -12.24 8.56 -29.55
CA PHE A 36 -12.80 7.72 -28.47
C PHE A 36 -14.30 7.90 -28.28
N ARG A 37 -14.93 8.84 -29.02
CA ARG A 37 -16.37 9.05 -28.99
C ARG A 37 -17.02 8.11 -30.01
N ALA A 38 -17.40 6.92 -29.57
CA ALA A 38 -18.05 5.91 -30.39
C ALA A 38 -19.52 6.25 -30.78
N THR A 39 -19.99 7.47 -30.50
CA THR A 39 -21.41 7.84 -30.58
C THR A 39 -21.98 7.89 -32.00
N THR A 40 -21.14 7.82 -33.05
CA THR A 40 -21.59 7.96 -34.44
C THR A 40 -21.54 6.66 -35.25
N ILE A 41 -20.92 5.58 -34.76
CA ILE A 41 -20.78 4.32 -35.51
C ILE A 41 -21.79 3.29 -34.97
N PRO A 42 -22.67 2.73 -35.81
CA PRO A 42 -23.55 1.63 -35.42
C PRO A 42 -22.75 0.44 -34.88
N ARG A 43 -23.24 -0.21 -33.83
CA ARG A 43 -22.54 -1.28 -33.11
C ARG A 43 -22.02 -2.40 -34.03
N ALA A 44 -22.85 -2.88 -34.96
CA ALA A 44 -22.45 -3.94 -35.89
C ALA A 44 -21.26 -3.52 -36.78
N GLN A 45 -21.20 -2.24 -37.16
CA GLN A 45 -20.10 -1.71 -37.95
C GLN A 45 -18.84 -1.53 -37.10
N ALA A 46 -18.98 -1.11 -35.85
CA ALA A 46 -17.86 -1.02 -34.90
C ALA A 46 -17.25 -2.41 -34.60
N GLU A 47 -18.08 -3.43 -34.41
CA GLU A 47 -17.63 -4.82 -34.22
C GLU A 47 -16.90 -5.33 -35.47
N HIS A 48 -17.39 -5.01 -36.67
CA HIS A 48 -16.72 -5.36 -37.91
C HIS A 48 -15.34 -4.70 -38.04
N PHE A 49 -15.22 -3.41 -37.71
CA PHE A 49 -13.93 -2.72 -37.72
C PHE A 49 -12.96 -3.27 -36.67
N ALA A 50 -13.45 -3.61 -35.48
CA ALA A 50 -12.63 -4.24 -34.45
C ALA A 50 -12.07 -5.59 -34.92
N ALA A 51 -12.91 -6.42 -35.54
CA ALA A 51 -12.50 -7.71 -36.08
C ALA A 51 -11.45 -7.55 -37.20
N GLN A 52 -11.63 -6.59 -38.12
CA GLN A 52 -10.63 -6.30 -39.16
C GLN A 52 -9.30 -5.80 -38.59
N ALA A 53 -9.35 -5.01 -37.51
CA ALA A 53 -8.16 -4.50 -36.83
C ALA A 53 -7.50 -5.52 -35.89
N GLY A 54 -8.03 -6.73 -35.77
CA GLY A 54 -7.54 -7.75 -34.85
C GLY A 54 -7.74 -7.38 -33.37
N LEU A 55 -8.66 -6.46 -33.08
CA LEU A 55 -8.97 -6.03 -31.72
C LEU A 55 -9.97 -6.99 -31.07
N PRO A 56 -9.84 -7.24 -29.75
CA PRO A 56 -10.74 -8.15 -29.02
C PRO A 56 -12.16 -7.59 -28.83
N GLY A 57 -12.40 -6.31 -29.15
CA GLY A 57 -13.72 -5.71 -29.10
C GLY A 57 -13.78 -4.29 -29.69
N PRO A 58 -14.99 -3.74 -29.88
CA PRO A 58 -15.20 -2.43 -30.51
C PRO A 58 -14.97 -1.23 -29.58
N ASN A 59 -14.83 -1.45 -28.27
CA ASN A 59 -14.66 -0.37 -27.30
C ASN A 59 -13.20 0.07 -27.21
N VAL A 60 -12.77 0.90 -28.15
CA VAL A 60 -11.39 1.39 -28.26
C VAL A 60 -10.94 2.14 -27.00
N ALA A 61 -11.84 2.89 -26.35
CA ALA A 61 -11.53 3.61 -25.11
C ALA A 61 -11.19 2.65 -23.96
N GLN A 62 -11.93 1.55 -23.83
CA GLN A 62 -11.65 0.51 -22.85
C GLN A 62 -10.32 -0.18 -23.13
N LEU A 63 -10.10 -0.63 -24.38
CA LEU A 63 -8.86 -1.31 -24.75
C LEU A 63 -7.63 -0.43 -24.56
N THR A 64 -7.76 0.87 -24.84
CA THR A 64 -6.69 1.84 -24.63
C THR A 64 -6.43 2.09 -23.14
N GLY A 65 -7.49 2.19 -22.32
CA GLY A 65 -7.35 2.31 -20.87
C GLY A 65 -6.66 1.10 -20.24
N GLU A 66 -6.99 -0.11 -20.68
CA GLU A 66 -6.34 -1.35 -20.25
C GLU A 66 -4.87 -1.41 -20.68
N ALA A 67 -4.58 -1.06 -21.94
CA ALA A 67 -3.21 -1.04 -22.46
C ALA A 67 -2.30 -0.01 -21.74
N ILE A 68 -2.81 1.18 -21.43
CA ILE A 68 -2.05 2.21 -20.70
C ILE A 68 -1.70 1.71 -19.30
N VAL A 69 -2.68 1.19 -18.56
CA VAL A 69 -2.43 0.68 -17.20
C VAL A 69 -1.45 -0.49 -17.23
N HIS A 70 -1.62 -1.42 -18.18
CA HIS A 70 -0.72 -2.54 -18.34
C HIS A 70 0.73 -2.09 -18.59
N SER A 71 0.93 -1.12 -19.49
CA SER A 71 2.25 -0.58 -19.82
C SER A 71 2.93 0.06 -18.60
N VAL A 72 2.20 0.90 -17.87
CA VAL A 72 2.72 1.56 -16.65
C VAL A 72 3.08 0.53 -15.57
N GLU A 73 2.26 -0.50 -15.38
CA GLU A 73 2.54 -1.57 -14.41
C GLU A 73 3.68 -2.48 -14.83
N GLN A 74 3.87 -2.73 -16.13
CA GLN A 74 5.01 -3.49 -16.65
C GLN A 74 6.35 -2.80 -16.35
N ASP A 75 6.37 -1.47 -16.34
CA ASP A 75 7.53 -0.66 -15.98
C ASP A 75 7.74 -0.54 -14.46
N GLY A 76 6.98 -1.28 -13.65
CA GLY A 76 7.11 -1.35 -12.19
C GLY A 76 6.44 -0.19 -11.43
N TRP A 77 5.67 0.65 -12.13
CA TRP A 77 4.87 1.69 -11.48
C TRP A 77 3.55 1.12 -10.96
N ALA A 78 3.03 1.72 -9.89
CA ALA A 78 1.75 1.36 -9.33
C ALA A 78 0.83 2.58 -9.25
N PHE A 79 -0.45 2.38 -9.56
CA PHE A 79 -1.49 3.37 -9.33
C PHE A 79 -2.05 3.21 -7.92
N ILE A 80 -1.87 4.22 -7.08
CA ILE A 80 -2.37 4.25 -5.70
C ILE A 80 -3.25 5.49 -5.55
N ARG A 81 -4.40 5.36 -4.88
CA ARG A 81 -5.25 6.53 -4.60
C ARG A 81 -4.52 7.48 -3.67
N GLN A 82 -4.68 8.78 -3.88
CA GLN A 82 -3.96 9.78 -3.08
C GLN A 82 -4.21 9.61 -1.57
N THR A 83 -5.45 9.36 -1.16
CA THR A 83 -5.81 9.13 0.26
C THR A 83 -5.11 7.92 0.86
N GLU A 84 -4.94 6.85 0.08
CA GLU A 84 -4.24 5.64 0.51
C GLU A 84 -2.73 5.90 0.60
N LEU A 85 -2.17 6.61 -0.39
CA LEU A 85 -0.77 7.03 -0.35
C LEU A 85 -0.47 7.91 0.86
N GLU A 86 -1.38 8.82 1.21
CA GLU A 86 -1.29 9.67 2.41
C GLU A 86 -1.36 8.83 3.69
N GLN A 87 -2.31 7.91 3.81
CA GLN A 87 -2.41 6.98 4.96
C GLN A 87 -1.15 6.11 5.11
N LEU A 88 -0.60 5.60 4.00
CA LEU A 88 0.65 4.83 4.02
C LEU A 88 1.83 5.68 4.47
N ARG A 89 1.90 6.94 4.02
CA ARG A 89 2.92 7.90 4.46
C ARG A 89 2.77 8.25 5.94
N GLU A 90 1.56 8.47 6.42
CA GLU A 90 1.29 8.73 7.84
C GLU A 90 1.62 7.52 8.71
N ALA A 91 1.24 6.32 8.28
CA ALA A 91 1.59 5.07 8.98
C ALA A 91 3.11 4.83 9.01
N ALA A 92 3.82 5.20 7.93
CA ALA A 92 5.27 5.15 7.86
C ALA A 92 5.95 6.24 8.69
N ALA A 93 5.34 7.43 8.83
CA ALA A 93 5.86 8.52 9.64
C ALA A 93 5.61 8.32 11.15
N GLY A 94 4.46 7.74 11.51
CA GLY A 94 4.07 7.43 12.89
C GLY A 94 4.76 6.18 13.46
N LYS A 95 5.31 5.32 12.60
CA LYS A 95 6.25 4.28 13.01
C LYS A 95 7.66 4.84 12.91
N PRO A 96 8.38 5.08 14.02
CA PRO A 96 9.83 5.14 13.89
C PRO A 96 10.28 3.86 13.14
N PRO A 97 11.28 3.93 12.24
CA PRO A 97 11.93 2.70 11.78
C PRO A 97 12.23 1.87 13.05
N PRO A 98 12.07 0.53 13.06
CA PRO A 98 12.39 -0.26 14.24
C PRO A 98 13.81 0.13 14.64
N SER A 99 13.92 0.96 15.67
CA SER A 99 15.11 1.77 15.93
C SER A 99 16.05 0.88 16.71
N GLY A 100 16.48 -0.20 16.08
CA GLY A 100 17.41 -1.20 16.58
C GLY A 100 17.16 -1.66 18.01
N ARG A 101 15.96 -1.49 18.59
CA ARG A 101 15.68 -1.81 20.00
C ARG A 101 14.22 -2.22 20.15
N MET A 102 14.02 -3.51 20.36
CA MET A 102 12.74 -4.10 20.76
C MET A 102 12.80 -4.40 22.25
N THR A 103 11.82 -3.94 23.02
CA THR A 103 11.68 -4.33 24.43
C THR A 103 10.77 -5.56 24.51
N LEU A 104 11.34 -6.72 24.85
CA LEU A 104 10.58 -7.93 25.18
C LEU A 104 10.13 -7.86 26.65
N GLN A 105 8.85 -8.07 26.91
CA GLN A 105 8.29 -8.15 28.26
C GLN A 105 7.95 -9.61 28.59
N PHE A 106 8.61 -10.16 29.60
CA PHE A 106 8.32 -11.50 30.11
C PHE A 106 7.33 -11.38 31.27
N SER A 107 6.25 -12.15 31.20
CA SER A 107 5.21 -12.18 32.23
C SER A 107 5.04 -13.60 32.74
N CYS A 108 4.66 -13.74 34.01
CA CYS A 108 4.35 -15.04 34.58
C CYS A 108 3.16 -15.67 33.84
N ASN A 109 3.31 -16.92 33.42
CA ASN A 109 2.22 -17.68 32.81
C ASN A 109 0.99 -17.79 33.73
N VAL A 110 1.21 -17.93 35.05
CA VAL A 110 0.15 -18.26 36.01
C VAL A 110 -0.65 -17.03 36.45
N CYS A 111 0.00 -15.90 36.73
CA CYS A 111 -0.67 -14.70 37.25
C CYS A 111 -0.63 -13.49 36.29
N HIS A 112 0.04 -13.63 35.13
CA HIS A 112 0.25 -12.58 34.14
C HIS A 112 0.96 -11.31 34.64
N ASN A 113 1.50 -11.30 35.86
CA ASN A 113 2.35 -10.22 36.35
C ASN A 113 3.68 -10.19 35.63
N ARG A 114 4.23 -8.98 35.51
CA ARG A 114 5.49 -8.70 34.79
C ARG A 114 6.67 -9.23 35.61
N LEU A 115 7.52 -10.06 34.99
CA LEU A 115 8.73 -10.59 35.61
C LEU A 115 9.92 -9.66 35.35
N PHE A 116 10.27 -9.46 34.08
CA PHE A 116 11.36 -8.56 33.67
C PHE A 116 11.20 -8.11 32.22
N ARG A 117 12.00 -7.10 31.85
CA ARG A 117 12.07 -6.55 30.49
C ARG A 117 13.48 -6.74 29.94
N LEU A 118 13.55 -7.08 28.66
CA LEU A 118 14.81 -7.22 27.95
C LEU A 118 14.81 -6.27 26.75
N ASN A 119 15.83 -5.42 26.65
CA ASN A 119 16.04 -4.63 25.46
C ASN A 119 16.92 -5.44 24.50
N VAL A 120 16.39 -5.78 23.34
CA VAL A 120 17.07 -6.56 22.31
C VAL A 120 17.31 -5.66 21.12
N ASP A 121 18.54 -5.66 20.60
CA ASP A 121 18.79 -5.04 19.31
C ASP A 121 18.29 -5.94 18.18
N VAL A 122 17.39 -5.42 17.36
CA VAL A 122 16.73 -6.19 16.29
C VAL A 122 17.72 -6.56 15.18
N ASN A 123 18.74 -5.73 14.96
CA ASN A 123 19.75 -5.94 13.92
C ASN A 123 20.93 -6.79 14.41
N ASN A 124 21.11 -6.88 15.73
CA ASN A 124 22.10 -7.74 16.36
C ASN A 124 21.55 -8.22 17.70
N PRO A 125 20.77 -9.32 17.73
CA PRO A 125 20.09 -9.79 18.94
C PRO A 125 21.09 -10.36 19.94
N ALA A 126 21.79 -9.44 20.62
CA ALA A 126 22.73 -9.72 21.66
C ALA A 126 22.09 -9.39 23.01
N VAL A 127 22.24 -10.33 23.93
CA VAL A 127 21.79 -10.17 25.31
C VAL A 127 23.03 -10.09 26.20
N ASN A 128 23.06 -9.12 27.10
CA ASN A 128 24.10 -9.08 28.13
C ASN A 128 23.86 -10.25 29.10
N GLY A 129 24.56 -11.37 28.86
CA GLY A 129 24.44 -12.61 29.63
C GLY A 129 24.58 -12.41 31.14
N PRO A 130 25.63 -11.71 31.63
CA PRO A 130 25.75 -11.39 33.06
C PRO A 130 24.54 -10.64 33.64
N HIS A 131 24.06 -9.62 32.93
CA HIS A 131 22.91 -8.85 33.39
C HIS A 131 21.60 -9.67 33.36
N LEU A 132 21.42 -10.53 32.35
CA LEU A 132 20.29 -11.45 32.28
C LEU A 132 20.32 -12.44 33.46
N LEU A 133 21.48 -13.04 33.74
CA LEU A 133 21.63 -13.96 34.86
C LEU A 133 21.39 -13.28 36.21
N GLU A 134 21.81 -12.03 36.37
CA GLU A 134 21.54 -11.22 37.56
C GLU A 134 20.04 -10.91 37.75
N GLN A 135 19.30 -10.69 36.66
CA GLN A 135 17.85 -10.47 36.72
C GLN A 135 17.10 -11.78 36.98
N LEU A 136 17.53 -12.89 36.38
CA LEU A 136 16.94 -14.20 36.59
C LEU A 136 17.22 -14.74 37.99
N SER A 137 18.38 -14.48 38.58
CA SER A 137 18.72 -14.93 39.94
C SER A 137 17.90 -14.23 41.04
N LYS A 138 17.32 -13.06 40.72
CA LYS A 138 16.38 -12.34 41.60
C LYS A 138 14.96 -12.92 41.54
N LEU A 139 14.68 -13.83 40.61
CA LEU A 139 13.39 -14.51 40.51
C LEU A 139 13.47 -15.81 41.33
N THR A 140 12.59 -15.98 42.30
CA THR A 140 12.50 -17.23 43.07
C THR A 140 11.72 -18.28 42.27
N ALA A 141 12.06 -19.57 42.48
CA ALA A 141 11.44 -20.70 41.78
C ALA A 141 9.94 -20.92 42.10
N GLY A 142 9.42 -20.24 43.13
CA GLY A 142 7.99 -20.20 43.47
C GLY A 142 7.38 -18.86 43.08
N CYS A 143 6.18 -18.87 42.50
CA CYS A 143 5.44 -17.67 42.06
C CYS A 143 5.45 -16.56 43.14
N PRO A 144 6.24 -15.47 43.00
CA PRO A 144 6.62 -14.61 44.12
C PRO A 144 5.70 -13.39 44.29
N HIS A 145 4.40 -13.63 44.43
CA HIS A 145 3.46 -12.57 44.76
C HIS A 145 2.77 -12.90 46.08
N THR A 146 3.57 -12.87 47.14
CA THR A 146 3.09 -12.32 48.40
C THR A 146 3.56 -10.87 48.42
N PRO A 147 2.67 -9.86 48.41
CA PRO A 147 3.11 -8.49 48.63
C PRO A 147 3.72 -8.43 50.03
N GLU A 148 5.01 -8.11 50.16
CA GLU A 148 5.55 -7.68 51.45
C GLU A 148 4.84 -6.38 51.80
N ALA A 149 3.92 -6.47 52.76
CA ALA A 149 3.32 -5.32 53.39
C ALA A 149 4.45 -4.49 54.01
N THR A 150 4.65 -3.28 53.50
CA THR A 150 5.45 -2.25 54.17
C THR A 150 4.89 -2.00 55.56
N ALA A 151 5.69 -2.29 56.58
CA ALA A 151 5.56 -1.80 57.95
C ALA A 151 6.89 -1.12 58.33
#